data_AF-A0A1S3DNF6-F1
#
_entry.id   AF-A0A1S3DNF6-F1
#
_cell.length_a   1.000
_cell.length_b   1.000
_cell.length_c   1.000
_cell.angle_alpha   90.00
_cell.angle_beta   90.00
_cell.angle_gamma   90.00
#
_symmetry.space_group_name_H-M   'P 1'
#
loop_
_entity.id
_entity.type
_entity.pdbx_description
1 polymer ?
#
loop_
_entity_poly.entity_id
_entity_poly.type
_entity_poly.pdbx_seq_one_letter_code
_entity_poly.pdbx_strand_id
1 'polypeptide(L)'
;MDLNVVDRACGSCSQVPDSPQCNNSQCVTADGVERAMLTINRQLPGPSIQVCPGDLIVVDLHNKFFDRAVTIHWHGLYQRTTPFMDGVPSVTQCPISPATSFRYKFPATPFGTFFYHSHQGLQKMDGIVGSLVIRRPRSQDPLTRLYDFDLPSHVILLTDWLHTTTDTRLPGNRCLNYKHLLLGAFIRFFSGRPVGERFDVVVHANQPLGSYWIQMRGLGIDRNLRGRVAITLGLHAGGERFDVVVHANQPLGSYWIQMRGLGLCATKSATYAVLQYERGVGKTSTSALPAATAIQRAV
;
A
#
# COMPACT_ATOMS: atom_id res chain seq x y z
N MET A 1 10.95 -7.27 11.58
CA MET A 1 10.85 -6.10 10.69
C MET A 1 12.18 -5.39 10.67
N ASP A 2 12.91 -5.53 9.58
CA ASP A 2 14.18 -4.88 9.36
C ASP A 2 13.98 -3.57 8.59
N LEU A 3 14.34 -2.45 9.20
CA LEU A 3 14.26 -1.13 8.54
C LEU A 3 15.59 -0.79 7.89
N ASN A 4 15.61 -0.67 6.57
CA ASN A 4 16.85 -0.52 5.78
C ASN A 4 16.79 0.70 4.87
N VAL A 5 17.95 1.33 4.67
CA VAL A 5 18.18 2.22 3.53
C VAL A 5 18.61 1.33 2.36
N VAL A 6 18.02 1.50 1.18
CA VAL A 6 18.46 0.77 0.00
C VAL A 6 19.64 1.51 -0.62
N ASP A 7 20.82 0.91 -0.58
CA ASP A 7 21.99 1.37 -1.31
C ASP A 7 22.65 0.21 -2.09
N ARG A 8 23.04 0.50 -3.34
CA ARG A 8 23.80 -0.35 -4.29
C ARG A 8 23.24 -1.71 -4.72
N ALA A 9 22.27 -2.31 -4.04
CA ALA A 9 21.77 -3.65 -4.39
C ALA A 9 21.19 -3.73 -5.83
N CYS A 10 20.75 -2.60 -6.36
CA CYS A 10 20.23 -2.46 -7.72
C CYS A 10 21.30 -2.29 -8.81
N GLY A 11 22.59 -2.13 -8.46
CA GLY A 11 23.67 -1.97 -9.43
C GLY A 11 23.39 -0.86 -10.46
N SER A 12 23.43 -1.20 -11.74
CA SER A 12 23.14 -0.31 -12.88
C SER A 12 21.67 -0.27 -13.30
N CYS A 13 20.74 -0.85 -12.52
CA CYS A 13 19.31 -0.86 -12.84
C CYS A 13 18.73 0.56 -13.07
N SER A 14 19.27 1.59 -12.40
CA SER A 14 18.85 2.97 -12.62
C SER A 14 19.31 3.56 -13.96
N GLN A 15 20.36 3.00 -14.55
CA GLN A 15 21.02 3.51 -15.76
C GLN A 15 20.56 2.75 -17.00
N VAL A 16 20.27 1.46 -16.86
CA VAL A 16 19.82 0.59 -17.95
C VAL A 16 18.45 0.02 -17.60
N PRO A 17 17.37 0.56 -18.20
CA PRO A 17 16.04 -0.03 -18.09
C PRO A 17 16.10 -1.51 -18.48
N ASP A 18 15.42 -2.35 -17.69
CA ASP A 18 15.31 -3.81 -17.92
C ASP A 18 16.63 -4.59 -17.76
N SER A 19 17.62 -3.98 -17.12
CA SER A 19 18.81 -4.71 -16.67
C SER A 19 18.41 -5.92 -15.81
N PRO A 20 19.00 -7.11 -16.02
CA PRO A 20 18.79 -8.26 -15.14
C PRO A 20 19.08 -7.96 -13.66
N GLN A 21 19.91 -6.94 -13.39
CA GLN A 21 20.22 -6.47 -12.03
C GLN A 21 19.01 -5.85 -11.32
N CYS A 22 17.99 -5.40 -12.05
CA CYS A 22 16.72 -4.96 -11.47
C CYS A 22 15.99 -6.12 -10.76
N ASN A 23 16.24 -7.37 -11.17
CA ASN A 23 15.64 -8.57 -10.58
C ASN A 23 16.48 -9.13 -9.42
N ASN A 24 17.55 -8.44 -8.99
CA ASN A 24 18.31 -8.85 -7.82
C ASN A 24 17.40 -8.91 -6.59
N SER A 25 17.48 -10.00 -5.83
CA SER A 25 16.62 -10.26 -4.66
C SER A 25 16.71 -9.21 -3.53
N GLN A 26 17.70 -8.34 -3.59
CA GLN A 26 17.97 -7.27 -2.62
C GLN A 26 17.72 -5.87 -3.19
N CYS A 27 17.43 -5.77 -4.48
CA CYS A 27 17.08 -4.52 -5.15
C CYS A 27 15.60 -4.20 -4.92
N VAL A 28 15.31 -2.94 -4.58
CA VAL A 28 13.95 -2.44 -4.45
C VAL A 28 13.80 -1.28 -5.42
N THR A 29 12.82 -1.39 -6.30
CA THR A 29 12.48 -0.37 -7.29
C THR A 29 11.12 0.24 -6.98
N ALA A 30 10.91 1.48 -7.44
CA ALA A 30 9.65 2.20 -7.35
C ALA A 30 9.23 2.65 -8.76
N ASP A 31 9.13 3.95 -9.02
CA ASP A 31 8.63 4.49 -10.29
C ASP A 31 9.72 4.63 -11.39
N GLY A 32 10.83 3.91 -11.25
CA GLY A 32 11.95 3.91 -12.19
C GLY A 32 12.90 5.11 -12.09
N VAL A 33 12.70 6.03 -11.14
CA VAL A 33 13.63 7.13 -10.86
C VAL A 33 14.50 6.78 -9.67
N GLU A 34 15.82 6.88 -9.86
CA GLU A 34 16.79 6.61 -8.79
C GLU A 34 16.68 7.65 -7.67
N ARG A 35 16.51 7.16 -6.44
CA ARG A 35 16.55 7.97 -5.22
C ARG A 35 16.86 7.10 -4.00
N ALA A 36 17.29 7.73 -2.91
CA ALA A 36 17.36 7.06 -1.62
C ALA A 36 15.95 6.73 -1.10
N MET A 37 15.78 5.52 -0.58
CA MET A 37 14.51 4.97 -0.13
C MET A 37 14.68 4.25 1.21
N LEU A 38 13.67 4.37 2.05
CA LEU A 38 13.56 3.62 3.30
C LEU A 38 12.62 2.44 3.07
N THR A 39 13.00 1.26 3.54
CA THR A 39 12.22 0.04 3.28
C THR A 39 12.06 -0.80 4.54
N ILE A 40 11.03 -1.65 4.54
CA ILE A 40 10.77 -2.63 5.60
C ILE A 40 10.98 -4.01 5.01
N ASN A 41 11.88 -4.80 5.57
CA ASN A 41 12.30 -6.09 5.04
C ASN A 41 12.73 -6.02 3.55
N ARG A 42 13.33 -4.91 3.11
CA ARG A 42 13.65 -4.63 1.70
C ARG A 42 12.44 -4.80 0.76
N GLN A 43 11.27 -4.36 1.22
CA GLN A 43 10.05 -4.31 0.43
C GLN A 43 9.51 -2.89 0.42
N LEU A 44 8.91 -2.51 -0.71
CA LEU A 44 8.09 -1.32 -0.85
C LEU A 44 6.79 -1.72 -1.58
N PRO A 45 5.61 -1.63 -0.93
CA PRO A 45 5.40 -1.23 0.46
C PRO A 45 5.98 -2.28 1.41
N GLY A 46 6.03 -1.97 2.70
CA GLY A 46 6.35 -2.97 3.72
C GLY A 46 5.40 -4.16 3.68
N PRO A 47 5.82 -5.31 4.24
CA PRO A 47 5.05 -6.55 4.20
C PRO A 47 3.67 -6.38 4.83
N SER A 48 2.64 -6.88 4.17
CA SER A 48 1.29 -6.83 4.71
C SER A 48 1.15 -7.73 5.94
N ILE A 49 0.60 -7.19 7.03
CA ILE A 49 0.31 -7.95 8.25
C ILE A 49 -1.16 -8.37 8.20
N GLN A 50 -1.40 -9.67 8.30
CA GLN A 50 -2.74 -10.26 8.22
C GLN A 50 -2.99 -11.09 9.48
N VAL A 51 -4.00 -10.71 10.26
CA VAL A 51 -4.33 -11.36 11.54
C VAL A 51 -5.84 -11.44 11.74
N CYS A 52 -6.27 -12.22 12.72
CA CYS A 52 -7.66 -12.30 13.16
C CYS A 52 -7.92 -11.38 14.36
N PRO A 53 -9.19 -10.96 14.59
CA PRO A 53 -9.58 -10.23 15.79
C PRO A 53 -9.24 -11.01 17.06
N GLY A 54 -8.56 -10.36 17.99
CA GLY A 54 -8.15 -10.98 19.26
C GLY A 54 -6.78 -11.67 19.22
N ASP A 55 -6.17 -11.82 18.05
CA ASP A 55 -4.78 -12.26 17.95
C ASP A 55 -3.84 -11.28 18.68
N LEU A 56 -2.69 -11.78 19.11
CA LEU A 56 -1.63 -10.95 19.67
C LEU A 56 -0.61 -10.63 18.60
N ILE A 57 -0.53 -9.37 18.18
CA ILE A 57 0.49 -8.92 17.24
C ILE A 57 1.79 -8.76 18.01
N VAL A 58 2.83 -9.49 17.59
CA VAL A 58 4.20 -9.36 18.10
C VAL A 58 5.11 -9.02 16.93
N VAL A 59 5.72 -7.85 16.97
CA VAL A 59 6.62 -7.37 15.92
C VAL A 59 7.96 -7.00 16.52
N ASP A 60 8.97 -7.79 16.19
CA ASP A 60 10.37 -7.44 16.43
C ASP A 60 10.85 -6.46 15.38
N LEU A 61 11.06 -5.22 15.76
CA LEU A 61 11.62 -4.19 14.90
C LEU A 61 13.12 -4.08 15.13
N HIS A 62 13.89 -4.16 14.05
CA HIS A 62 15.32 -3.92 14.02
C HIS A 62 15.57 -2.65 13.21
N ASN A 63 16.04 -1.60 13.87
CA ASN A 63 16.41 -0.37 13.20
C ASN A 63 17.81 -0.54 12.59
N LYS A 64 17.90 -0.82 11.29
CA LYS A 64 19.17 -0.93 10.55
C LYS A 64 19.52 0.36 9.81
N PHE A 65 18.85 1.48 10.10
CA PHE A 65 19.32 2.79 9.64
C PHE A 65 20.64 3.16 10.34
N PHE A 66 21.50 3.89 9.63
CA PHE A 66 22.80 4.30 10.15
C PHE A 66 22.70 5.53 11.05
N ASP A 67 21.92 6.53 10.64
CA ASP A 67 21.90 7.89 11.20
C ASP A 67 20.55 8.29 11.81
N ARG A 68 19.53 7.43 11.73
CA ARG A 68 18.13 7.80 12.01
C ARG A 68 17.48 6.87 13.02
N ALA A 69 16.86 7.47 14.03
CA ALA A 69 15.93 6.77 14.89
C ALA A 69 14.58 6.55 14.17
N VAL A 70 13.75 5.65 14.68
CA VAL A 70 12.45 5.31 14.08
C VAL A 70 11.43 4.91 15.13
N THR A 71 10.15 5.13 14.85
CA THR A 71 9.03 4.53 15.58
C THR A 71 7.99 4.08 14.57
N ILE A 72 7.24 3.02 14.87
CA ILE A 72 6.13 2.56 14.02
C ILE A 72 4.82 2.78 14.75
N HIS A 73 3.92 3.53 14.11
CA HIS A 73 2.55 3.70 14.56
C HIS A 73 1.60 2.76 13.84
N TRP A 74 0.64 2.22 14.59
CA TRP A 74 -0.37 1.25 14.16
C TRP A 74 -1.69 1.96 13.91
N HIS A 75 -1.78 2.59 12.75
CA HIS A 75 -2.80 3.58 12.44
C HIS A 75 -4.22 3.02 12.55
N GLY A 76 -5.01 3.58 13.48
CA GLY A 76 -6.41 3.25 13.69
C GLY A 76 -6.67 2.15 14.74
N LEU A 77 -5.62 1.56 15.32
CA LEU A 77 -5.78 0.66 16.48
C LEU A 77 -6.00 1.47 17.75
N TYR A 78 -6.83 0.95 18.66
CA TYR A 78 -7.19 1.71 19.86
C TYR A 78 -6.12 1.76 20.94
N GLN A 79 -5.23 0.76 20.99
CA GLN A 79 -4.16 0.63 21.98
C GLN A 79 -4.60 0.85 23.45
N ARG A 80 -5.86 0.54 23.80
CA ARG A 80 -6.46 0.89 25.12
C ARG A 80 -5.69 0.30 26.30
N THR A 81 -5.19 -0.92 26.15
CA THR A 81 -4.44 -1.64 27.19
C THR A 81 -2.93 -1.58 26.99
N THR A 82 -2.47 -1.05 25.85
CA THR A 82 -1.07 -1.01 25.42
C THR A 82 -0.70 0.35 24.81
N PRO A 83 -1.00 1.49 25.49
CA PRO A 83 -0.75 2.82 24.91
C PRO A 83 0.73 3.04 24.59
N PHE A 84 1.64 2.45 25.36
CA PHE A 84 3.09 2.47 25.14
C PHE A 84 3.56 1.70 23.89
N MET A 85 2.65 1.02 23.19
CA MET A 85 2.91 0.34 21.91
C MET A 85 2.37 1.12 20.71
N ASP A 86 1.80 2.29 20.93
CA ASP A 86 1.14 3.08 19.89
C ASP A 86 2.10 3.68 18.86
N GLY A 87 3.36 3.96 19.23
CA GLY A 87 4.38 4.35 18.23
C GLY A 87 4.60 5.84 18.02
N VAL A 88 3.93 6.70 18.78
CA VAL A 88 4.08 8.16 18.65
C VAL A 88 5.29 8.62 19.47
N PRO A 89 6.34 9.16 18.82
CA PRO A 89 7.57 9.53 19.50
C PRO A 89 7.32 10.67 20.47
N SER A 90 7.94 10.60 21.65
CA SER A 90 7.82 11.57 22.75
C SER A 90 6.41 11.70 23.35
N VAL A 91 5.45 10.88 22.93
CA VAL A 91 4.11 10.79 23.53
C VAL A 91 3.91 9.43 24.16
N THR A 92 4.04 8.36 23.38
CA THR A 92 3.81 6.99 23.86
C THR A 92 5.10 6.18 23.99
N GLN A 93 6.17 6.58 23.29
CA GLN A 93 7.49 5.96 23.45
C GLN A 93 8.63 6.89 23.02
N CYS A 94 9.85 6.56 23.43
CA CYS A 94 11.05 7.14 22.82
C CYS A 94 11.31 6.53 21.43
N PRO A 95 11.94 7.28 20.51
CA PRO A 95 12.41 6.73 19.25
C PRO A 95 13.39 5.57 19.41
N ILE A 96 13.30 4.57 18.54
CA ILE A 96 14.18 3.41 18.51
C ILE A 96 15.47 3.83 17.81
N SER A 97 16.57 3.89 18.57
CA SER A 97 17.88 4.37 18.08
C SER A 97 18.43 3.53 16.92
N PRO A 98 19.31 4.11 16.08
CA PRO A 98 20.06 3.36 15.07
C PRO A 98 20.72 2.09 15.64
N ALA A 99 20.74 1.01 14.86
CA ALA A 99 21.31 -0.29 15.22
C ALA A 99 20.71 -0.95 16.48
N THR A 100 19.57 -0.48 16.98
CA THR A 100 18.86 -1.10 18.12
C THR A 100 17.56 -1.78 17.70
N SER A 101 16.96 -2.52 18.62
CA SER A 101 15.73 -3.26 18.37
C SER A 101 14.67 -2.97 19.43
N PHE A 102 13.41 -3.10 19.04
CA PHE A 102 12.26 -2.93 19.91
C PHE A 102 11.16 -3.92 19.54
N ARG A 103 10.49 -4.50 20.53
CA ARG A 103 9.39 -5.43 20.33
C ARG A 103 8.06 -4.74 20.60
N TYR A 104 7.26 -4.54 19.55
CA TYR A 104 5.86 -4.19 19.70
C TYR A 104 5.04 -5.44 20.07
N LYS A 105 4.16 -5.31 21.06
CA LYS A 105 3.28 -6.40 21.51
C LYS A 105 1.93 -5.85 21.96
N PHE A 106 0.88 -6.08 21.16
CA PHE A 106 -0.46 -5.55 21.44
C PHE A 106 -1.57 -6.41 20.80
N PRO A 107 -2.80 -6.38 21.33
CA PRO A 107 -3.91 -7.14 20.76
C PRO A 107 -4.41 -6.54 19.44
N ALA A 108 -4.77 -7.41 18.49
CA ALA A 108 -5.36 -7.05 17.20
C ALA A 108 -6.84 -6.65 17.37
N THR A 109 -7.07 -5.37 17.69
CA THR A 109 -8.41 -4.80 17.83
C THR A 109 -8.43 -3.30 17.53
N PRO A 110 -9.44 -2.78 16.81
CA PRO A 110 -10.62 -3.46 16.27
C PRO A 110 -10.36 -4.24 14.98
N PHE A 111 -11.38 -4.91 14.43
CA PHE A 111 -11.30 -5.58 13.12
C PHE A 111 -11.47 -4.56 11.98
N GLY A 112 -10.94 -4.88 10.79
CA GLY A 112 -11.02 -4.05 9.59
C GLY A 112 -9.67 -3.75 8.95
N THR A 113 -9.67 -2.72 8.10
CA THR A 113 -8.53 -2.30 7.28
C THR A 113 -7.75 -1.16 7.94
N PHE A 114 -6.49 -1.44 8.24
CA PHE A 114 -5.53 -0.53 8.88
C PHE A 114 -4.22 -0.52 8.10
N PHE A 115 -3.28 0.25 8.60
CA PHE A 115 -1.93 0.28 8.09
C PHE A 115 -0.98 0.68 9.21
N TYR A 116 0.30 0.44 9.00
CA TYR A 116 1.35 0.84 9.91
C TYR A 116 2.36 1.69 9.15
N HIS A 117 2.96 2.67 9.82
CA HIS A 117 3.89 3.58 9.19
C HIS A 117 4.88 4.16 10.19
N SER A 118 6.00 4.71 9.71
CA SER A 118 6.87 5.47 10.60
C SER A 118 6.15 6.70 11.12
N HIS A 119 6.24 6.93 12.43
CA HIS A 119 5.77 8.17 13.06
C HIS A 119 6.93 9.10 13.44
N GLN A 120 8.16 8.76 13.02
CA GLN A 120 9.33 9.60 13.21
C GLN A 120 9.58 10.46 11.97
N GLY A 121 9.49 11.79 12.15
CA GLY A 121 9.70 12.77 11.09
C GLY A 121 8.82 12.49 9.86
N LEU A 122 9.44 12.48 8.68
CA LEU A 122 8.76 12.25 7.40
C LEU A 122 9.02 10.87 6.77
N GLN A 123 9.62 9.95 7.53
CA GLN A 123 10.06 8.65 7.02
C GLN A 123 8.95 7.81 6.38
N LYS A 124 7.68 8.02 6.78
CA LYS A 124 6.52 7.38 6.13
C LYS A 124 6.42 7.70 4.64
N MET A 125 6.77 8.91 4.23
CA MET A 125 6.75 9.33 2.82
C MET A 125 7.96 8.82 2.03
N ASP A 126 9.03 8.43 2.72
CA ASP A 126 10.23 7.86 2.11
C ASP A 126 10.19 6.32 1.99
N GLY A 127 9.07 5.70 2.38
CA GLY A 127 8.78 4.29 2.14
C GLY A 127 8.49 3.44 3.38
N ILE A 128 8.54 4.00 4.59
CA ILE A 128 8.20 3.25 5.82
C ILE A 128 6.69 3.26 6.04
N VAL A 129 6.01 2.41 5.26
CA VAL A 129 4.56 2.18 5.32
C VAL A 129 4.24 0.76 4.86
N GLY A 130 3.26 0.11 5.48
CA GLY A 130 2.72 -1.19 5.07
C GLY A 130 1.29 -1.38 5.56
N SER A 131 0.55 -2.32 4.98
CA SER A 131 -0.84 -2.57 5.34
C SER A 131 -0.97 -3.51 6.55
N LEU A 132 -2.03 -3.32 7.31
CA LEU A 132 -2.42 -4.18 8.43
C LEU A 132 -3.91 -4.48 8.30
N VAL A 133 -4.30 -5.72 8.03
CA VAL A 133 -5.72 -6.10 7.99
C VAL A 133 -6.02 -7.08 9.10
N ILE A 134 -7.00 -6.74 9.92
CA ILE A 134 -7.52 -7.58 10.99
C ILE A 134 -8.82 -8.19 10.46
N ARG A 135 -8.70 -9.35 9.79
CA ARG A 135 -9.78 -10.01 9.06
C ARG A 135 -10.64 -10.86 9.96
N ARG A 136 -11.95 -10.62 9.89
CA ARG A 136 -12.93 -11.40 10.61
C ARG A 136 -13.34 -12.63 9.79
N PRO A 137 -13.67 -13.76 10.44
CA PRO A 137 -14.28 -14.90 9.74
C PRO A 137 -15.57 -14.50 9.02
N ARG A 138 -15.83 -15.09 7.85
CA ARG A 138 -17.05 -14.86 7.06
C ARG A 138 -18.35 -15.08 7.83
N SER A 139 -18.37 -16.03 8.77
CA SER A 139 -19.56 -16.27 9.61
C SER A 139 -19.93 -15.08 10.50
N GLN A 140 -19.01 -14.15 10.73
CA GLN A 140 -19.19 -13.00 11.62
C GLN A 140 -19.11 -11.65 10.90
N ASP A 141 -18.78 -11.62 9.61
CA ASP A 141 -18.76 -10.38 8.80
C ASP A 141 -20.17 -10.12 8.21
N PRO A 142 -20.86 -9.03 8.60
CA PRO A 142 -22.19 -8.70 8.07
C PRO A 142 -22.19 -8.44 6.56
N LEU A 143 -21.04 -8.10 5.97
CA LEU A 143 -20.90 -7.80 4.54
C LEU A 143 -20.61 -9.05 3.70
N THR A 144 -20.53 -10.24 4.31
CA THR A 144 -20.19 -11.51 3.66
C THR A 144 -21.04 -11.86 2.44
N ARG A 145 -22.26 -11.33 2.35
CA ARG A 145 -23.16 -11.57 1.20
C ARG A 145 -22.84 -10.70 -0.02
N LEU A 146 -22.01 -9.66 0.15
CA LEU A 146 -21.64 -8.74 -0.91
C LEU A 146 -20.45 -9.26 -1.73
N TYR A 147 -19.63 -10.15 -1.16
CA TYR A 147 -18.41 -10.63 -1.79
C TYR A 147 -18.20 -12.14 -1.60
N ASP A 148 -17.53 -12.76 -2.54
CA ASP A 148 -17.08 -14.15 -2.57
C ASP A 148 -15.64 -14.30 -2.12
N PHE A 149 -14.77 -13.31 -2.35
CA PHE A 149 -13.36 -13.38 -1.97
C PHE A 149 -12.88 -12.10 -1.26
N ASP A 150 -12.15 -12.32 -0.18
CA ASP A 150 -11.35 -11.33 0.55
C ASP A 150 -10.00 -12.01 0.81
N LEU A 151 -9.09 -11.88 -0.14
CA LEU A 151 -7.79 -12.55 -0.10
C LEU A 151 -6.72 -11.59 0.45
N PRO A 152 -5.63 -12.11 1.06
CA PRO A 152 -4.48 -11.29 1.44
C PRO A 152 -3.87 -10.47 0.29
N SER A 153 -4.09 -10.88 -0.97
CA SER A 153 -3.67 -10.17 -2.17
C SER A 153 -4.61 -9.01 -2.55
N HIS A 154 -5.79 -8.90 -1.94
CA HIS A 154 -6.78 -7.86 -2.23
C HIS A 154 -6.51 -6.58 -1.41
N VAL A 155 -5.25 -6.15 -1.37
CA VAL A 155 -4.85 -4.94 -0.67
C VAL A 155 -4.23 -3.97 -1.65
N ILE A 156 -4.83 -2.78 -1.76
CA ILE A 156 -4.31 -1.71 -2.61
C ILE A 156 -3.75 -0.62 -1.70
N LEU A 157 -2.44 -0.37 -1.76
CA LEU A 157 -1.82 0.70 -0.99
C LEU A 157 -1.48 1.87 -1.91
N LEU A 158 -2.05 3.02 -1.60
CA LEU A 158 -1.84 4.26 -2.33
C LEU A 158 -0.92 5.15 -1.53
N THR A 159 0.19 5.58 -2.14
CA THR A 159 1.08 6.54 -1.49
C THR A 159 1.53 7.64 -2.44
N ASP A 160 1.75 8.81 -1.87
CA ASP A 160 2.53 9.85 -2.55
C ASP A 160 3.99 9.40 -2.64
N TRP A 161 4.64 9.71 -3.75
CA TRP A 161 6.03 9.40 -4.02
C TRP A 161 6.76 10.60 -4.60
N LEU A 162 7.85 11.00 -3.95
CA LEU A 162 8.75 12.04 -4.43
C LEU A 162 9.98 11.43 -5.07
N HIS A 163 10.69 12.20 -5.90
CA HIS A 163 12.00 11.79 -6.45
C HIS A 163 13.18 12.21 -5.59
N THR A 164 12.93 12.89 -4.47
CA THR A 164 13.95 13.27 -3.49
C THR A 164 13.47 12.86 -2.11
N THR A 165 14.41 12.63 -1.19
CA THR A 165 14.08 12.39 0.21
C THR A 165 13.33 13.57 0.80
N THR A 166 12.38 13.27 1.67
CA THR A 166 11.41 14.27 2.12
C THR A 166 12.02 15.32 3.04
N ASP A 167 13.11 14.99 3.74
CA ASP A 167 13.91 15.91 4.55
C ASP A 167 14.50 17.07 3.73
N THR A 168 14.88 16.84 2.47
CA THR A 168 15.43 17.88 1.57
C THR A 168 14.37 18.87 1.06
N ARG A 169 13.08 18.60 1.30
CA ARG A 169 11.94 19.37 0.75
C ARG A 169 11.10 20.08 1.80
N LEU A 170 11.47 20.02 3.08
CA LEU A 170 10.78 20.76 4.14
C LEU A 170 11.31 22.19 4.31
N PRO A 171 10.44 23.20 4.53
CA PRO A 171 8.97 23.18 4.44
C PRO A 171 8.44 23.39 3.00
N GLY A 172 9.34 23.55 2.03
CA GLY A 172 9.04 24.04 0.70
C GLY A 172 8.77 22.96 -0.34
N ASN A 173 7.49 22.70 -0.63
CA ASN A 173 6.92 22.87 -1.98
C ASN A 173 5.43 22.51 -2.02
N ARG A 174 4.60 23.43 -2.54
CA ARG A 174 3.20 23.17 -2.89
C ARG A 174 3.16 22.36 -4.19
N CYS A 175 2.83 21.07 -4.14
CA CYS A 175 2.54 20.18 -5.29
C CYS A 175 3.60 20.09 -6.44
N LEU A 176 4.81 20.66 -6.33
CA LEU A 176 5.83 20.56 -7.39
C LEU A 176 6.60 19.23 -7.28
N ASN A 177 6.43 18.36 -8.29
CA ASN A 177 7.11 17.07 -8.49
C ASN A 177 6.63 15.89 -7.60
N TYR A 178 5.36 15.88 -7.17
CA TYR A 178 4.76 14.69 -6.59
C TYR A 178 4.21 13.78 -7.69
N LYS A 179 4.58 12.50 -7.67
CA LYS A 179 3.83 11.44 -8.36
C LYS A 179 3.08 10.62 -7.34
N HIS A 180 1.90 10.12 -7.71
CA HIS A 180 1.27 9.05 -6.94
C HIS A 180 1.89 7.72 -7.34
N LEU A 181 2.32 6.94 -6.35
CA LEU A 181 2.79 5.59 -6.56
C LEU A 181 1.72 4.61 -6.06
N LEU A 182 1.29 3.77 -6.99
CA LEU A 182 0.43 2.63 -6.72
C LEU A 182 1.31 1.45 -6.31
N LEU A 183 1.14 1.00 -5.07
CA LEU A 183 1.91 -0.08 -4.49
C LEU A 183 1.00 -1.30 -4.29
N GLY A 184 1.38 -2.44 -4.89
CA GLY A 184 0.61 -3.70 -4.82
C GLY A 184 -0.54 -3.84 -5.82
N ALA A 185 -0.53 -3.09 -6.94
CA ALA A 185 -1.70 -2.93 -7.80
C ALA A 185 -1.81 -3.91 -8.99
N PHE A 186 -1.06 -5.02 -9.00
CA PHE A 186 -1.32 -6.12 -9.93
C PHE A 186 -2.42 -7.02 -9.37
N ILE A 187 -3.63 -6.85 -9.87
CA ILE A 187 -4.82 -7.56 -9.40
C ILE A 187 -5.30 -8.47 -10.51
N ARG A 188 -5.41 -9.77 -10.20
CA ARG A 188 -5.94 -10.79 -11.10
C ARG A 188 -7.34 -11.18 -10.65
N PHE A 189 -8.30 -11.13 -11.59
CA PHE A 189 -9.65 -11.64 -11.43
C PHE A 189 -9.81 -12.95 -12.19
N PHE A 190 -10.54 -13.90 -11.61
CA PHE A 190 -10.91 -15.12 -12.32
C PHE A 190 -12.35 -15.01 -12.84
N SER A 191 -12.52 -15.10 -14.15
CA SER A 191 -13.81 -15.05 -14.82
C SER A 191 -14.63 -16.31 -14.57
N GLY A 192 -15.84 -16.13 -14.00
CA GLY A 192 -16.89 -17.14 -13.85
C GLY A 192 -17.87 -16.81 -12.70
N ARG A 193 -19.16 -16.53 -13.01
CA ARG A 193 -20.25 -16.15 -12.07
C ARG A 193 -20.04 -14.77 -11.38
N PRO A 194 -21.01 -14.18 -10.63
CA PRO A 194 -20.85 -12.82 -10.13
C PRO A 194 -19.90 -12.85 -8.93
N VAL A 195 -18.60 -12.83 -9.21
CA VAL A 195 -17.55 -12.81 -8.19
C VAL A 195 -17.51 -11.39 -7.63
N GLY A 196 -18.12 -11.19 -6.46
CA GLY A 196 -17.84 -10.00 -5.67
C GLY A 196 -16.48 -10.20 -5.00
N GLU A 197 -15.50 -9.36 -5.24
CA GLU A 197 -14.23 -9.42 -4.54
C GLU A 197 -14.07 -8.17 -3.70
N ARG A 198 -13.89 -8.34 -2.39
CA ARG A 198 -13.62 -7.25 -1.47
C ARG A 198 -12.15 -6.89 -1.56
N PHE A 199 -11.87 -5.60 -1.75
CA PHE A 199 -10.54 -5.00 -1.71
C PHE A 199 -10.43 -4.05 -0.54
N ASP A 200 -9.35 -4.23 0.22
CA ASP A 200 -8.92 -3.37 1.30
C ASP A 200 -8.04 -2.25 0.70
N VAL A 201 -8.60 -1.05 0.53
CA VAL A 201 -7.91 0.11 -0.04
C VAL A 201 -7.35 0.97 1.08
N VAL A 202 -6.02 1.06 1.15
CA VAL A 202 -5.29 1.89 2.11
C VAL A 202 -4.79 3.14 1.42
N VAL A 203 -5.16 4.31 1.94
CA VAL A 203 -4.76 5.60 1.37
C VAL A 203 -3.79 6.30 2.29
N HIS A 204 -2.51 6.22 1.94
CA HIS A 204 -1.42 6.92 2.59
C HIS A 204 -1.01 8.15 1.77
N ALA A 205 -1.87 9.16 1.73
CA ALA A 205 -1.59 10.44 1.08
C ALA A 205 -1.20 11.48 2.15
N ASN A 206 -0.20 12.33 1.94
CA ASN A 206 0.29 13.24 2.98
C ASN A 206 0.28 14.72 2.57
N GLN A 207 -0.51 15.12 1.56
CA GLN A 207 -0.65 16.53 1.24
C GLN A 207 -1.53 17.24 2.28
N PRO A 208 -1.06 18.37 2.84
CA PRO A 208 -1.93 19.29 3.55
C PRO A 208 -2.74 20.06 2.50
N LEU A 209 -4.07 19.96 2.56
CA LEU A 209 -5.03 20.75 1.78
C LEU A 209 -5.16 20.36 0.30
N GLY A 210 -5.87 19.27 0.06
CA GLY A 210 -6.41 18.94 -1.25
C GLY A 210 -7.05 17.57 -1.18
N SER A 211 -8.38 17.51 -1.30
CA SER A 211 -9.11 16.25 -1.42
C SER A 211 -8.45 15.38 -2.51
N TYR A 212 -8.49 14.06 -2.44
CA TYR A 212 -8.14 13.20 -3.57
C TYR A 212 -9.42 12.54 -4.10
N TRP A 213 -9.37 12.03 -5.32
CA TRP A 213 -10.42 11.17 -5.82
C TRP A 213 -9.78 9.99 -6.52
N ILE A 214 -10.17 8.79 -6.13
CA ILE A 214 -9.82 7.60 -6.87
C ILE A 214 -10.91 7.42 -7.92
N GLN A 215 -10.56 7.47 -9.20
CA GLN A 215 -11.48 7.16 -10.30
C GLN A 215 -11.12 5.81 -10.92
N MET A 216 -11.62 4.72 -10.36
CA MET A 216 -11.39 3.42 -10.95
C MET A 216 -12.21 3.29 -12.24
N ARG A 217 -11.58 3.50 -13.41
CA ARG A 217 -12.23 3.43 -14.73
C ARG A 217 -12.14 2.03 -15.32
N GLY A 218 -13.15 1.19 -15.10
CA GLY A 218 -13.21 -0.16 -15.67
C GLY A 218 -13.84 -1.21 -14.77
N LEU A 219 -14.40 -0.82 -13.62
CA LEU A 219 -15.03 -1.73 -12.67
C LEU A 219 -16.54 -1.64 -12.83
N GLY A 220 -17.11 -2.56 -13.61
CA GLY A 220 -18.55 -2.63 -13.82
C GLY A 220 -19.28 -3.12 -12.57
N ILE A 221 -19.99 -2.23 -11.87
CA ILE A 221 -21.01 -2.62 -10.90
C ILE A 221 -22.37 -2.49 -11.61
N ASP A 222 -22.95 -3.67 -11.88
CA ASP A 222 -24.34 -3.95 -12.28
C ASP A 222 -24.87 -3.65 -13.71
N ARG A 223 -25.91 -4.42 -14.05
CA ARG A 223 -26.52 -4.73 -15.34
C ARG A 223 -27.33 -3.59 -15.94
N ASN A 224 -26.64 -2.71 -16.64
CA ASN A 224 -27.05 -2.03 -17.86
C ASN A 224 -26.23 -0.77 -17.88
N LEU A 225 -25.36 -0.63 -18.87
CA LEU A 225 -25.06 0.61 -19.59
C LEU A 225 -23.76 0.37 -20.38
N ARG A 226 -23.86 0.60 -21.68
CA ARG A 226 -22.71 0.70 -22.58
C ARG A 226 -21.93 1.96 -22.19
N GLY A 227 -20.96 1.84 -21.28
CA GLY A 227 -20.17 2.98 -20.85
C GLY A 227 -19.20 2.61 -19.73
N ARG A 228 -17.96 3.12 -19.82
CA ARG A 228 -16.90 2.91 -18.84
C ARG A 228 -17.41 3.25 -17.43
N VAL A 229 -17.57 2.24 -16.56
CA VAL A 229 -17.98 2.48 -15.17
C VAL A 229 -16.77 3.03 -14.41
N ALA A 230 -16.96 4.23 -13.85
CA ALA A 230 -16.00 4.91 -13.00
C ALA A 230 -16.50 4.85 -11.56
N ILE A 231 -15.82 4.11 -10.68
CA ILE A 231 -16.02 4.26 -9.24
C ILE A 231 -15.22 5.49 -8.82
N THR A 232 -15.92 6.53 -8.39
CA THR A 232 -15.30 7.74 -7.82
C THR A 232 -15.36 7.64 -6.29
N LEU A 233 -14.24 7.32 -5.65
CA LEU A 233 -14.10 7.48 -4.19
C LEU A 233 -13.51 8.85 -3.90
N GLY A 234 -14.23 9.70 -3.18
CA GLY A 234 -13.70 10.94 -2.62
C GLY A 234 -12.86 10.64 -1.39
N LEU A 235 -11.62 11.08 -1.40
CA LEU A 235 -10.69 11.03 -0.27
C LEU A 235 -10.55 12.44 0.29
N HIS A 236 -10.73 12.60 1.59
CA HIS A 236 -10.75 13.92 2.21
C HIS A 236 -9.48 14.18 3.02
N ALA A 237 -8.78 13.12 3.46
CA ALA A 237 -7.57 13.24 4.26
C ALA A 237 -6.58 12.08 4.06
N GLY A 238 -5.33 12.35 4.44
CA GLY A 238 -4.31 11.32 4.57
C GLY A 238 -4.61 10.32 5.67
N GLY A 239 -4.44 9.03 5.38
CA GLY A 239 -4.66 7.94 6.35
C GLY A 239 -6.06 7.33 6.30
N GLU A 240 -6.89 7.66 5.32
CA GLU A 240 -8.19 7.02 5.10
C GLU A 240 -8.07 5.60 4.55
N ARG A 241 -9.10 4.79 4.80
CA ARG A 241 -9.20 3.40 4.33
C ARG A 241 -10.62 3.12 3.86
N PHE A 242 -10.76 2.33 2.81
CA PHE A 242 -12.04 1.94 2.24
C PHE A 242 -12.04 0.45 1.94
N ASP A 243 -13.15 -0.21 2.23
CA ASP A 243 -13.41 -1.56 1.76
C ASP A 243 -14.36 -1.45 0.57
N VAL A 244 -13.90 -1.88 -0.61
CA VAL A 244 -14.69 -1.80 -1.84
C VAL A 244 -14.98 -3.20 -2.37
N VAL A 245 -16.23 -3.45 -2.75
CA VAL A 245 -16.59 -4.69 -3.44
C VAL A 245 -16.58 -4.44 -4.94
N VAL A 246 -15.78 -5.23 -5.63
CA VAL A 246 -15.66 -5.23 -7.08
C VAL A 246 -16.38 -6.45 -7.63
N HIS A 247 -17.34 -6.25 -8.53
CA HIS A 247 -17.93 -7.35 -9.28
C HIS A 247 -17.17 -7.59 -10.59
N ALA A 248 -16.53 -8.74 -10.71
CA ALA A 248 -15.78 -9.14 -11.90
C ALA A 248 -16.70 -9.61 -13.05
N ASN A 249 -17.61 -8.76 -13.51
CA ASN A 249 -18.66 -9.09 -14.48
C ASN A 249 -18.37 -8.64 -15.93
N GLN A 250 -17.17 -8.10 -16.18
CA GLN A 250 -16.76 -7.61 -17.49
C GLN A 250 -16.13 -8.73 -18.34
N PRO A 251 -16.04 -8.56 -19.68
CA PRO A 251 -15.34 -9.50 -20.56
C PRO A 251 -13.89 -9.77 -20.14
N LEU A 252 -13.34 -10.91 -20.56
CA LEU A 252 -11.91 -11.18 -20.40
C LEU A 252 -11.07 -10.09 -21.07
N GLY A 253 -10.05 -9.59 -20.37
CA GLY A 253 -9.21 -8.49 -20.83
C GLY A 253 -8.51 -7.76 -19.70
N SER A 254 -7.79 -6.71 -20.08
CA SER A 254 -7.07 -5.83 -19.15
C SER A 254 -7.80 -4.49 -19.04
N TYR A 255 -8.02 -4.05 -17.80
CA TYR A 255 -8.70 -2.82 -17.45
C TYR A 255 -7.77 -1.91 -16.65
N TRP A 256 -7.96 -0.60 -16.76
CA TRP A 256 -7.13 0.37 -16.05
C TRP A 256 -7.77 0.77 -14.73
N ILE A 257 -7.03 0.66 -13.63
CA ILE A 257 -7.35 1.37 -12.40
C ILE A 257 -6.64 2.72 -12.49
N GLN A 258 -7.39 3.81 -12.51
CA GLN A 258 -6.84 5.16 -12.59
C GLN A 258 -7.03 5.88 -11.26
N MET A 259 -6.01 6.61 -10.82
CA MET A 259 -6.10 7.45 -9.63
C MET A 259 -5.52 8.81 -9.92
N ARG A 260 -6.17 9.86 -9.41
CA ARG A 260 -5.82 11.24 -9.72
C ARG A 260 -5.87 12.09 -8.45
N GLY A 261 -4.95 13.03 -8.29
CA GLY A 261 -5.07 14.06 -7.25
C GLY A 261 -6.25 15.01 -7.51
N LEU A 262 -6.68 15.79 -6.51
CA LEU A 262 -7.50 17.00 -6.73
C LEU A 262 -6.72 18.27 -6.41
N GLY A 263 -7.43 19.41 -6.53
CA GLY A 263 -6.92 20.73 -6.21
C GLY A 263 -5.72 21.10 -7.08
N LEU A 264 -4.70 21.66 -6.45
CA LEU A 264 -3.46 22.10 -7.11
C LEU A 264 -2.68 20.95 -7.78
N CYS A 265 -3.00 19.70 -7.45
CA CYS A 265 -2.34 18.50 -7.93
C CYS A 265 -3.14 17.77 -9.05
N ALA A 266 -4.36 18.22 -9.40
CA ALA A 266 -5.28 17.51 -10.31
C ALA A 266 -4.75 17.26 -11.73
N THR A 267 -3.96 18.18 -12.26
CA THR A 267 -3.34 18.08 -13.60
C THR A 267 -1.93 17.48 -13.57
N LYS A 268 -1.36 17.28 -12.37
CA LYS A 268 0.05 16.92 -12.19
C LYS A 268 0.25 15.50 -11.66
N SER A 269 -0.80 14.86 -11.17
CA SER A 269 -0.70 13.61 -10.45
C SER A 269 -1.79 12.63 -10.91
N ALA A 270 -1.40 11.74 -11.82
CA ALA A 270 -2.20 10.61 -12.24
C ALA A 270 -1.35 9.35 -12.21
N THR A 271 -1.89 8.28 -11.65
CA THR A 271 -1.24 6.97 -11.63
C THR A 271 -2.22 5.90 -12.10
N TYR A 272 -1.65 4.83 -12.66
CA TYR A 272 -2.40 3.77 -13.30
C TYR A 272 -1.92 2.42 -12.79
N ALA A 273 -2.86 1.50 -12.68
CA ALA A 273 -2.58 0.09 -12.49
C ALA A 273 -3.42 -0.76 -13.43
N VAL A 274 -3.00 -2.01 -13.62
CA VAL A 274 -3.67 -2.95 -14.51
C VAL A 274 -4.45 -3.95 -13.69
N LEU A 275 -5.72 -4.09 -14.07
CA LEU A 275 -6.65 -5.08 -13.59
C LEU A 275 -6.83 -6.14 -14.68
N GLN A 276 -6.41 -7.37 -14.42
CA GLN A 276 -6.42 -8.41 -15.44
C GLN A 276 -7.51 -9.45 -15.17
N TYR A 277 -8.40 -9.64 -16.12
CA TYR A 277 -9.41 -10.70 -16.09
C TYR A 277 -8.85 -11.95 -16.77
N GLU A 278 -8.69 -13.01 -16.00
CA GLU A 278 -8.17 -14.30 -16.43
C GLU A 278 -9.29 -15.34 -16.47
N ARG A 279 -9.12 -16.36 -17.30
CA ARG A 279 -10.04 -17.50 -17.30
C ARG A 279 -9.81 -18.28 -16.01
N GLY A 280 -10.85 -18.55 -15.23
CA GLY A 280 -10.76 -19.48 -14.10
C GLY A 280 -10.37 -20.86 -14.59
N VAL A 281 -9.08 -21.19 -14.58
CA VAL A 281 -8.62 -22.55 -14.81
C VAL A 281 -8.99 -23.34 -13.55
N GLY A 282 -9.77 -24.42 -13.73
CA GLY A 282 -10.14 -25.30 -12.62
C GLY A 282 -8.92 -25.64 -11.77
N LYS A 283 -9.05 -25.44 -10.46
CA LYS A 283 -8.05 -25.69 -9.41
C LYS A 283 -6.96 -26.68 -9.84
N THR A 284 -5.78 -26.19 -10.24
CA THR A 284 -4.53 -26.95 -10.12
C THR A 284 -3.29 -26.05 -10.19
N SER A 285 -2.41 -26.29 -9.21
CA SER A 285 -1.03 -25.83 -9.05
C SER A 285 -0.80 -24.38 -8.60
N THR A 286 -0.30 -24.31 -7.37
CA THR A 286 0.54 -23.28 -6.78
C THR A 286 1.68 -22.89 -7.73
N SER A 287 1.61 -21.70 -8.32
CA SER A 287 2.80 -20.97 -8.75
C SER A 287 3.03 -19.82 -7.77
N ALA A 288 4.26 -19.73 -7.27
CA ALA A 288 4.67 -18.70 -6.33
C ALA A 288 4.44 -17.31 -6.94
N LEU A 289 3.85 -16.41 -6.15
CA LEU A 289 3.70 -14.99 -6.48
C LEU A 289 5.08 -14.41 -6.83
N PRO A 290 5.29 -13.83 -8.02
CA PRO A 290 6.40 -12.92 -8.23
C PRO A 290 6.19 -11.71 -7.31
N ALA A 291 7.27 -11.19 -6.72
CA ALA A 291 7.21 -9.93 -6.00
C ALA A 291 6.56 -8.86 -6.88
N ALA A 292 5.66 -8.06 -6.31
CA ALA A 292 4.99 -6.99 -7.02
C ALA A 292 6.02 -5.95 -7.48
N THR A 293 6.51 -6.07 -8.70
CA THR A 293 7.32 -5.06 -9.35
C THR A 293 6.41 -3.89 -9.70
N ALA A 294 6.75 -2.68 -9.25
CA ALA A 294 6.08 -1.47 -9.70
C ALA A 294 6.08 -1.41 -11.24
N ILE A 295 4.94 -1.09 -11.84
CA ILE A 295 4.79 -1.02 -13.29
C ILE A 295 5.78 0.01 -13.84
N GLN A 296 6.83 -0.47 -14.51
CA GLN A 296 7.61 0.34 -15.44
C GLN A 296 6.69 0.81 -16.56
N ARG A 297 6.81 2.09 -16.91
CA ARG A 297 6.04 2.79 -17.94
C ARG A 297 5.81 1.93 -19.20
N ALA A 298 4.56 1.89 -19.67
CA ALA A 298 4.30 1.82 -21.09
C ALA A 298 4.32 3.25 -21.65
N VAL A 299 4.99 3.40 -22.81
CA VAL A 299 5.28 4.62 -23.58
C VAL A 299 4.09 5.57 -23.71
#